data_AF-A0AAU9TXB6-F1
#
_entry.id   AF-A0AAU9TXB6-F1
#
_cell.length_a   1.000
_cell.length_b   1.000
_cell.length_c   1.000
_cell.angle_alpha   90.00
_cell.angle_beta   90.00
_cell.angle_gamma   90.00
#
_symmetry.space_group_name_H-M   'P 1'
#
loop_
_entity.id
_entity.type
_entity.pdbx_description
1 polymer ?
#
loop_
_entity_poly.entity_id
_entity_poly.type
_entity_poly.pdbx_seq_one_letter_code
_entity_poly.pdbx_strand_id
1 'polypeptide(L)'
;MFRENDFLVAQDRLYKDRVPYGSVFAKYGRIFKCPITYFRVVDRLGIGRGPGVEVIRGGLRHKYLVLRLQSPYNKPISVNIYVGCENKTPPRTELRSTTSTVKITTSSTKSTVKTTTTENPSNITTTISSQNT
;
A
#
# COMPACT_ATOMS: atom_id res chain seq x y z
N MET A 1 -2.02 -14.73 0.73
CA MET A 1 -2.59 -13.98 1.88
C MET A 1 -1.93 -12.60 1.87
N PHE A 2 -2.69 -11.52 2.04
CA PHE A 2 -2.15 -10.15 2.13
C PHE A 2 -1.22 -10.10 3.34
N ARG A 3 0.05 -9.79 3.12
CA ARG A 3 1.06 -9.74 4.19
C ARG A 3 0.93 -8.41 4.92
N GLU A 4 1.36 -8.38 6.17
CA GLU A 4 1.30 -7.19 7.04
C GLU A 4 1.98 -5.95 6.44
N ASN A 5 2.96 -6.16 5.55
CA ASN A 5 3.68 -5.10 4.84
C ASN A 5 3.27 -4.96 3.37
N ASP A 6 2.21 -5.62 2.91
CA ASP A 6 1.70 -5.37 1.56
C ASP A 6 0.89 -4.06 1.56
N PHE A 7 1.08 -3.23 0.54
CA PHE A 7 0.25 -2.05 0.32
C PHE A 7 -0.76 -2.32 -0.77
N LEU A 8 -1.98 -1.83 -0.59
CA LEU A 8 -3.03 -1.92 -1.61
C LEU A 8 -2.73 -0.94 -2.73
N VAL A 9 -2.58 -1.44 -3.95
CA VAL A 9 -2.19 -0.64 -5.14
C VAL A 9 -3.37 -0.36 -6.05
N ALA A 10 -4.34 -1.26 -6.07
CA ALA A 10 -5.57 -1.08 -6.82
C ALA A 10 -6.76 -1.71 -6.11
N GLN A 11 -7.89 -1.02 -6.27
CA GLN A 11 -9.21 -1.50 -5.92
C GLN A 11 -10.14 -1.14 -7.08
N ASP A 12 -10.39 -2.11 -7.95
CA ASP A 12 -11.18 -1.92 -9.15
C ASP A 12 -12.53 -2.62 -9.02
N ARG A 13 -13.59 -2.00 -9.56
CA ARG A 13 -14.91 -2.62 -9.68
C ARG A 13 -15.10 -3.11 -11.10
N LEU A 14 -15.51 -4.37 -11.25
CA LEU A 14 -15.87 -4.93 -12.54
C LEU A 14 -17.34 -5.35 -12.53
N TYR A 15 -18.08 -4.91 -13.55
CA TYR A 15 -19.46 -5.28 -13.77
C TYR A 15 -19.64 -5.83 -15.19
N LYS A 16 -20.45 -6.87 -15.33
CA LYS A 16 -20.86 -7.40 -16.62
C LYS A 16 -22.30 -7.88 -16.55
N ASP A 17 -23.13 -7.35 -17.43
CA ASP A 17 -24.51 -7.76 -17.57
C ASP A 17 -24.67 -9.20 -18.01
N ARG A 18 -25.86 -9.74 -17.73
CA ARG A 18 -26.28 -11.03 -18.27
C ARG A 18 -26.42 -10.94 -19.79
N VAL A 19 -25.94 -11.97 -20.48
CA VAL A 19 -26.14 -12.12 -21.92
C VAL A 19 -27.21 -13.19 -22.16
N PRO A 20 -28.24 -12.94 -22.98
CA PRO A 20 -29.21 -13.97 -23.35
C PRO A 20 -28.53 -15.06 -24.19
N TYR A 21 -28.91 -16.32 -23.95
CA TYR A 21 -28.47 -17.50 -24.71
C TYR A 21 -26.95 -17.77 -24.78
N GLY A 22 -26.15 -17.26 -23.83
CA GLY A 22 -24.72 -17.55 -23.74
C GLY A 22 -24.21 -17.58 -22.30
N SER A 23 -22.94 -17.93 -22.10
CA SER A 23 -22.30 -17.81 -20.80
C SER A 23 -21.76 -16.39 -20.58
N VAL A 24 -21.93 -15.87 -19.37
CA VAL A 24 -21.41 -14.53 -19.00
C VAL A 24 -19.94 -14.63 -18.62
N PHE A 25 -19.11 -13.92 -19.38
CA PHE A 25 -17.68 -13.77 -19.11
C PHE A 25 -17.30 -12.30 -18.99
N ALA A 26 -16.40 -12.00 -18.07
CA ALA A 26 -15.75 -10.71 -17.95
C ALA A 26 -14.22 -10.90 -17.96
N LYS A 27 -13.51 -9.93 -18.54
CA LYS A 27 -12.05 -9.89 -18.54
C LYS A 27 -11.59 -8.66 -17.78
N TYR A 28 -10.57 -8.81 -16.96
CA TYR A 28 -9.89 -7.73 -16.28
C TYR A 28 -8.39 -7.82 -16.59
N GLY A 29 -7.74 -6.69 -16.85
CA GLY A 29 -6.33 -6.64 -17.18
C GLY A 29 -5.72 -5.33 -16.71
N ARG A 30 -4.63 -5.40 -15.94
CA ARG A 30 -3.91 -4.20 -15.49
C ARG A 30 -2.42 -4.47 -15.30
N ILE A 31 -1.61 -3.44 -15.55
CA ILE A 31 -0.17 -3.41 -15.32
C ILE A 31 0.11 -2.54 -14.10
N PHE A 32 1.04 -2.99 -13.26
CA PHE A 32 1.45 -2.37 -12.01
C PHE A 32 2.94 -2.03 -12.04
N LYS A 33 3.34 -1.02 -11.28
CA LYS A 33 4.76 -0.61 -11.17
C LYS A 33 5.60 -1.62 -10.37
N CYS A 34 4.94 -2.34 -9.46
CA CYS A 34 5.51 -3.27 -8.49
C CYS A 34 5.07 -4.72 -8.77
N PRO A 35 5.85 -5.72 -8.34
CA PRO A 35 5.42 -7.12 -8.36
C PRO A 35 4.25 -7.34 -7.39
N ILE A 36 3.19 -7.99 -7.88
CA ILE A 36 1.99 -8.29 -7.10
C ILE A 36 2.32 -9.37 -6.07
N THR A 37 1.99 -9.14 -4.80
CA THR A 37 2.12 -10.14 -3.73
C THR A 37 0.77 -10.70 -3.27
N TYR A 38 -0.29 -9.97 -3.57
CA TYR A 38 -1.65 -10.34 -3.24
C TYR A 38 -2.62 -9.87 -4.30
N PHE A 39 -3.59 -10.72 -4.63
CA PHE A 39 -4.82 -10.23 -5.24
C PHE A 39 -6.00 -11.03 -4.69
N ARG A 40 -7.16 -10.38 -4.62
CA ARG A 40 -8.40 -11.02 -4.22
C ARG A 40 -9.54 -10.46 -5.04
N VAL A 41 -10.36 -11.36 -5.55
CA VAL A 41 -11.63 -11.02 -6.17
C VAL A 41 -12.73 -11.31 -5.17
N VAL A 42 -13.58 -10.33 -4.92
CA VAL A 42 -14.71 -10.42 -3.98
C VAL A 42 -15.99 -10.25 -4.78
N ASP A 43 -16.86 -11.26 -4.73
CA ASP A 43 -18.19 -11.17 -5.30
C ASP A 43 -19.07 -10.19 -4.51
N ARG A 44 -19.83 -9.38 -5.25
CA ARG A 44 -20.77 -8.41 -4.68
C ARG A 44 -22.22 -8.84 -4.80
N LEU A 45 -22.51 -9.81 -5.66
CA LEU A 45 -23.89 -10.28 -5.84
C LEU A 45 -24.30 -11.22 -4.72
N GLY A 46 -23.35 -11.96 -4.13
CA GLY A 46 -23.62 -12.90 -3.05
C GLY A 46 -24.48 -14.08 -3.50
N ILE A 47 -24.46 -14.39 -4.79
CA ILE A 47 -25.28 -15.46 -5.38
C ILE A 47 -24.42 -16.71 -5.53
N GLY A 48 -24.76 -17.75 -4.76
CA GLY A 48 -24.06 -19.03 -4.81
C GLY A 48 -22.57 -18.88 -4.47
N ARG A 49 -21.70 -19.51 -5.26
CA ARG A 49 -20.24 -19.45 -5.07
C ARG A 49 -19.59 -18.20 -5.72
N GLY A 50 -20.39 -17.33 -6.35
CA GLY A 50 -19.89 -16.23 -7.17
C GLY A 50 -19.28 -16.68 -8.51
N PRO A 51 -18.67 -15.76 -9.26
CA PRO A 51 -18.01 -16.07 -10.52
C PRO A 51 -16.73 -16.88 -10.29
N GLY A 52 -16.49 -17.88 -11.15
CA GLY A 52 -15.20 -18.55 -11.25
C GLY A 52 -14.12 -17.58 -11.70
N VAL A 53 -12.99 -17.57 -11.00
CA VAL A 53 -11.85 -16.68 -11.26
C VAL A 53 -10.70 -17.51 -11.83
N GLU A 54 -10.25 -17.16 -13.03
CA GLU A 54 -9.11 -17.79 -13.69
C GLU A 54 -8.06 -16.72 -14.02
N VAL A 55 -6.79 -16.97 -13.68
CA VAL A 55 -5.67 -16.11 -14.07
C VAL A 55 -5.21 -16.56 -15.45
N ILE A 56 -5.46 -15.75 -16.49
CA ILE A 56 -5.04 -16.08 -17.86
C ILE A 56 -3.55 -15.77 -18.04
N ARG A 57 -3.09 -14.64 -17.49
CA ARG A 57 -1.69 -14.19 -17.60
C ARG A 57 -1.27 -13.38 -16.38
N GLY A 58 0.02 -13.48 -16.03
CA GLY A 58 0.63 -12.73 -14.93
C GLY A 58 0.29 -13.35 -13.58
N GLY A 59 -0.03 -12.51 -12.58
CA GLY A 59 -0.35 -12.99 -11.23
C GLY A 59 0.68 -12.58 -10.20
N LEU A 60 0.84 -13.42 -9.17
CA LEU A 60 1.79 -13.18 -8.10
C LEU A 60 3.22 -13.11 -8.64
N ARG A 61 4.03 -12.24 -8.06
CA ARG A 61 5.42 -11.90 -8.46
C ARG A 61 5.56 -11.29 -9.86
N HIS A 62 4.47 -11.11 -10.60
CA HIS A 62 4.45 -10.39 -11.86
C HIS A 62 3.99 -8.95 -11.66
N LYS A 63 4.37 -8.08 -12.60
CA LYS A 63 3.93 -6.67 -12.64
C LYS A 63 2.63 -6.48 -13.40
N TYR A 64 1.90 -7.54 -13.73
CA TYR A 64 0.65 -7.45 -14.47
C TYR A 64 -0.26 -8.60 -14.05
N LEU A 65 -1.56 -8.37 -14.20
CA LEU A 65 -2.60 -9.33 -13.85
C LEU A 65 -3.67 -9.31 -14.93
N VAL A 66 -3.96 -10.47 -15.51
CA VAL A 66 -5.08 -10.66 -16.44
C VAL A 66 -5.95 -11.79 -15.93
N LEU A 67 -7.20 -11.44 -15.60
CA LEU A 67 -8.21 -12.34 -15.07
C LEU A 67 -9.32 -12.59 -16.08
N ARG A 68 -9.80 -13.83 -16.12
CA ARG A 68 -11.09 -14.20 -16.69
C ARG A 68 -12.04 -14.54 -15.55
N LEU A 69 -13.21 -13.95 -15.60
CA LEU A 69 -14.29 -14.20 -14.66
C LEU A 69 -15.44 -14.84 -15.43
N GLN A 70 -15.89 -16.01 -14.99
CA GLN A 70 -17.00 -16.74 -15.60
C GLN A 70 -18.13 -16.91 -14.60
N SER A 71 -19.34 -16.54 -14.99
CA SER A 71 -20.53 -16.80 -14.19
C SER A 71 -20.97 -18.26 -14.37
N PRO A 72 -20.95 -19.10 -13.32
CA PRO A 72 -21.37 -20.50 -13.44
C PRO A 72 -22.87 -20.65 -13.70
N TYR A 73 -23.69 -19.68 -13.25
CA TYR A 73 -25.15 -19.73 -13.32
C TYR A 73 -25.74 -18.78 -14.37
N ASN A 74 -24.91 -18.29 -15.29
CA ASN A 74 -25.33 -17.31 -16.30
C ASN A 74 -26.04 -16.08 -15.71
N LYS A 75 -25.58 -15.63 -14.53
CA LYS A 75 -26.01 -14.39 -13.88
C LYS A 75 -25.03 -13.27 -14.23
N PRO A 76 -25.42 -11.99 -14.05
CA PRO A 76 -24.47 -10.88 -14.13
C PRO A 76 -23.24 -11.14 -13.25
N ILE A 77 -22.12 -10.50 -13.58
CA ILE A 77 -20.91 -10.53 -12.75
C ILE A 77 -20.77 -9.14 -12.13
N SER A 78 -20.61 -9.06 -10.81
CA SER A 78 -20.25 -7.82 -10.13
C SER A 78 -19.22 -8.12 -9.05
N VAL A 79 -17.98 -7.71 -9.25
CA VAL A 79 -16.87 -8.02 -8.33
C VAL A 79 -16.05 -6.78 -7.98
N ASN A 80 -15.44 -6.82 -6.80
CA ASN A 80 -14.34 -5.93 -6.43
C ASN A 80 -13.02 -6.70 -6.55
N ILE A 81 -12.05 -6.11 -7.21
CA ILE A 81 -10.72 -6.69 -7.44
C ILE A 81 -9.72 -5.86 -6.65
N TYR A 82 -9.10 -6.50 -5.66
CA TYR A 82 -8.08 -5.91 -4.81
C TYR A 82 -6.72 -6.44 -5.24
N VAL A 83 -5.74 -5.57 -5.40
CA VAL A 83 -4.36 -5.95 -5.75
C VAL A 83 -3.40 -5.24 -4.83
N GLY A 84 -2.51 -6.02 -4.20
CA GLY A 84 -1.46 -5.57 -3.31
C GLY A 84 -0.07 -5.90 -3.83
N CYS A 85 0.90 -5.07 -3.48
CA CYS A 85 2.31 -5.25 -3.76
C CYS A 85 3.14 -5.26 -2.48
N GLU A 86 4.32 -5.87 -2.56
CA GLU A 86 5.31 -5.83 -1.49
C GLU A 86 5.79 -4.40 -1.25
N ASN A 87 5.77 -3.94 -0.01
CA ASN A 87 6.41 -2.69 0.36
C ASN A 87 7.94 -2.86 0.36
N LYS A 88 8.56 -2.64 -0.80
CA LYS A 88 10.01 -2.47 -0.91
C LYS A 88 10.37 -1.00 -0.73
N THR A 89 10.08 -0.41 0.43
CA THR A 89 10.96 0.65 0.91
C THR A 89 12.32 -0.01 1.12
N PRO A 90 13.39 0.34 0.36
CA PRO A 90 14.72 -0.13 0.73
C PRO A 90 14.93 0.29 2.19
N PRO A 91 15.45 -0.60 3.07
CA PRO A 91 15.79 -0.19 4.42
C PRO A 91 16.67 1.05 4.28
N ARG A 92 16.21 2.18 4.82
CA ARG A 92 16.95 3.42 4.82
C ARG A 92 18.29 3.04 5.43
N THR A 93 19.36 3.00 4.63
CA THR A 93 20.70 2.82 5.14
C THR A 93 20.87 4.01 6.07
N GLU A 94 20.74 3.77 7.37
CA GLU A 94 21.11 4.76 8.36
C GLU A 94 22.54 5.10 8.02
N LEU A 95 22.78 6.31 7.51
CA LEU A 95 24.12 6.84 7.40
C LEU A 95 24.64 6.75 8.83
N ARG A 96 25.45 5.73 9.10
CA ARG A 96 26.12 5.55 10.36
C ARG A 96 26.98 6.79 10.50
N SER A 97 26.48 7.78 11.24
CA SER A 97 27.23 8.97 11.61
C SER A 97 28.46 8.44 12.32
N THR A 98 29.58 8.39 11.59
CA THR A 98 30.90 8.19 12.19
C THR A 98 31.17 9.45 12.98
N THR A 99 30.64 9.51 14.19
CA THR A 99 31.06 10.46 15.19
C THR A 99 32.49 10.07 15.54
N SER A 100 33.46 10.67 14.84
CA SER A 100 34.87 10.59 15.23
C SER A 100 35.00 11.25 16.60
N THR A 101 35.04 10.43 17.64
CA THR A 101 35.38 10.88 18.99
C THR A 101 36.83 11.35 18.99
N VAL A 102 37.02 12.66 18.85
CA VAL A 102 38.31 13.30 19.12
C VAL A 102 38.56 13.19 20.62
N LYS A 103 39.51 12.33 21.03
CA LYS A 103 40.03 12.32 22.40
C LYS A 103 40.81 13.61 22.63
N ILE A 104 40.19 14.61 23.25
CA ILE A 104 40.91 15.75 23.82
C ILE A 104 41.46 15.30 25.17
N THR A 105 42.76 15.03 25.21
CA THR A 105 43.52 14.85 26.46
C THR A 105 43.85 16.23 27.01
N THR A 106 43.17 16.66 28.08
CA THR A 106 43.65 17.78 28.90
C THR A 106 43.43 17.50 30.37
N SER A 107 44.54 17.60 31.08
CA SER A 107 44.78 17.34 32.50
C SER A 107 43.96 18.24 33.45
N SER A 108 43.39 17.61 34.47
CA SER A 108 43.05 18.10 35.82
C SER A 108 42.75 19.60 36.01
N THR A 109 41.54 19.94 36.48
CA THR A 109 41.24 20.48 37.83
C THR A 109 39.71 20.52 38.07
N LYS A 110 39.30 20.27 39.32
CA LYS A 110 37.94 20.14 39.91
C LYS A 110 36.85 21.12 39.42
N SER A 111 35.63 20.62 39.16
CA SER A 111 34.38 20.94 39.92
C SER A 111 33.08 20.55 39.17
N THR A 112 32.27 19.74 39.87
CA THR A 112 30.79 19.83 40.05
C THR A 112 29.84 20.00 38.85
N VAL A 113 29.17 18.88 38.52
CA VAL A 113 27.75 18.67 38.12
C VAL A 113 26.90 19.89 37.73
N LYS A 114 26.32 19.84 36.51
CA LYS A 114 24.88 20.12 36.28
C LYS A 114 24.40 19.54 34.94
N THR A 115 23.60 18.48 35.04
CA THR A 115 22.69 17.99 34.00
C THR A 115 21.58 19.03 33.80
N THR A 116 21.26 19.37 32.56
CA THR A 116 20.05 20.14 32.26
C THR A 116 19.39 19.54 31.02
N THR A 117 18.42 18.68 31.28
CA THR A 117 17.37 18.30 30.35
C THR A 117 16.44 19.51 30.23
N THR A 118 16.17 19.99 29.02
CA THR A 118 15.12 20.98 28.78
C THR A 118 14.21 20.43 27.71
N GLU A 119 13.02 20.01 28.16
CA GLU A 119 11.88 19.63 27.36
C GLU A 119 11.32 20.86 26.60
N ASN A 120 10.64 20.56 25.49
CA ASN A 120 9.97 21.45 24.52
C ASN A 120 9.38 22.76 25.07
N PRO A 121 9.19 23.74 24.17
CA PRO A 121 7.79 24.05 23.85
C PRO A 121 7.49 24.30 22.36
N SER A 122 6.29 23.87 22.02
CA SER A 122 5.46 24.23 20.87
C SER A 122 5.43 25.73 20.56
N ASN A 123 5.35 26.09 19.27
CA ASN A 123 4.73 27.32 18.73
C ASN A 123 4.48 27.05 17.23
N ILE A 124 3.26 26.67 16.80
CA ILE A 124 2.10 27.53 16.51
C ILE A 124 2.47 28.68 15.57
N THR A 125 2.14 28.50 14.29
CA THR A 125 2.21 29.50 13.22
C THR A 125 0.93 30.33 13.25
N THR A 126 1.02 31.58 13.71
CA THR A 126 -0.09 32.54 13.66
C THR A 126 -0.04 33.30 12.34
N THR A 127 -1.08 33.13 11.53
CA THR A 127 -1.33 33.83 10.26
C THR A 127 -1.66 35.30 10.52
N ILE A 128 -0.99 36.21 9.81
CA ILE A 128 -1.24 37.66 9.87
C ILE A 128 -2.32 38.00 8.85
N SER A 129 -3.44 38.61 9.29
CA SER A 129 -4.38 39.32 8.42
C SER A 129 -4.50 40.78 8.87
N SER A 130 -4.18 41.68 7.96
CA SER A 130 -4.27 43.13 8.07
C SER A 130 -5.72 43.62 8.17
N GLN A 131 -5.96 44.71 8.89
CA GLN A 131 -6.94 45.71 8.46
C GLN A 131 -6.67 47.09 9.09
N ASN A 132 -6.78 48.09 8.22
CA ASN A 132 -6.59 49.52 8.41
C ASN A 132 -7.73 50.14 9.24
N THR A 133 -7.46 51.17 10.03
CA THR A 133 -7.80 52.58 9.75
C THR A 133 -7.25 53.50 10.84
#